data_AF-A0A6J6APN6-F1
#
_entry.id   AF-A0A6J6APN6-F1
#
_cell.length_a   1.000
_cell.length_b   1.000
_cell.length_c   1.000
_cell.angle_alpha   90.00
_cell.angle_beta   90.00
_cell.angle_gamma   90.00
#
_symmetry.space_group_name_H-M   'P 1'
#
loop_
_entity.id
_entity.type
_entity.pdbx_description
1 polymer ?
#
loop_
_entity_poly.entity_id
_entity_poly.type
_entity_poly.pdbx_seq_one_letter_code
_entity_poly.pdbx_strand_id
1 'polypeptide(L)' 'MIRFLAVVLGGLIAATLGFVVAARRRQPEPTWEPGLEFNPDFDLTAEEILADIRGEAPTA' A
#
# COMPACT_ATOMS: atom_id res chain seq x y z
N MET A 1 33.96 -28.65 -2.42
CA MET A 1 33.40 -27.79 -1.35
C MET A 1 32.53 -26.66 -1.91
N ILE A 2 33.07 -25.76 -2.74
CA ILE A 2 32.33 -24.61 -3.31
C ILE A 2 31.08 -25.03 -4.11
N ARG A 3 31.18 -26.09 -4.93
CA ARG A 3 30.04 -26.60 -5.70
C ARG A 3 28.88 -27.09 -4.84
N PHE A 4 29.18 -27.73 -3.71
CA PHE A 4 28.17 -28.20 -2.77
C PHE A 4 27.47 -27.01 -2.09
N LEU A 5 28.25 -26.02 -1.65
CA LEU A 5 27.72 -24.79 -1.07
C LEU A 5 26.78 -24.05 -2.05
N ALA A 6 27.16 -23.96 -3.33
CA ALA A 6 26.34 -23.34 -4.35
C ALA A 6 25.00 -24.05 -4.57
N VAL A 7 24.99 -25.39 -4.53
CA VAL A 7 23.75 -26.19 -4.67
C VAL A 7 22.83 -25.99 -3.46
N VAL A 8 23.39 -26.02 -2.24
CA VAL A 8 22.62 -25.79 -1.01
C VAL A 8 22.02 -24.39 -0.99
N LEU A 9 22.83 -23.37 -1.33
CA LEU A 9 22.39 -21.98 -1.37
C LEU A 9 21.33 -21.76 -2.46
N GLY A 10 21.53 -22.35 -3.64
CA GLY A 10 20.56 -22.29 -4.74
C GLY A 10 19.22 -22.94 -4.37
N GLY A 11 19.26 -24.10 -3.71
CA GLY A 11 18.05 -24.76 -3.20
C GLY A 11 17.31 -23.93 -2.16
N LEU A 12 18.04 -23.30 -1.23
CA LEU A 12 17.45 -22.42 -0.21
C LEU A 12 16.77 -21.20 -0.83
N ILE A 13 17.42 -20.55 -1.79
CA ILE A 13 16.87 -19.39 -2.50
C ILE A 13 15.61 -19.79 -3.26
N ALA A 14 15.65 -20.90 -4.01
CA ALA A 14 14.49 -21.38 -4.77
C ALA A 14 13.28 -21.70 -3.87
N ALA A 15 13.51 -22.37 -2.74
CA ALA A 15 12.46 -22.67 -1.77
C ALA A 15 11.84 -21.41 -1.17
N THR A 16 12.68 -20.43 -0.82
CA THR A 16 12.24 -19.14 -0.26
C THR A 16 11.40 -18.36 -1.26
N LEU A 17 11.82 -18.29 -2.51
CA LEU A 17 11.07 -17.62 -3.58
C LEU A 17 9.73 -18.32 -3.85
N GLY A 18 9.72 -19.65 -3.88
CA GLY A 18 8.48 -20.42 -4.03
C GLY A 18 7.48 -20.12 -2.92
N PHE A 19 7.95 -20.03 -1.68
CA PHE A 19 7.12 -19.66 -0.53
C PHE A 19 6.55 -18.24 -0.66
N VAL A 20 7.38 -17.24 -1.02
CA VAL A 20 6.94 -15.84 -1.20
C VAL A 20 5.87 -15.74 -2.29
N VAL A 21 6.07 -16.39 -3.43
CA VAL A 21 5.09 -16.39 -4.53
C VAL A 21 3.78 -17.04 -4.10
N ALA A 22 3.84 -18.19 -3.42
CA ALA A 22 2.66 -18.86 -2.89
C ALA A 22 1.91 -18.00 -1.88
N ALA A 23 2.63 -17.29 -1.00
CA ALA A 23 2.05 -16.36 -0.04
C ALA A 23 1.38 -15.16 -0.73
N ARG A 24 2.04 -14.56 -1.75
CA ARG A 24 1.49 -13.44 -2.53
C ARG A 24 0.21 -13.81 -3.27
N ARG A 25 0.13 -15.01 -3.86
CA ARG A 25 -1.10 -15.49 -4.52
C ARG A 25 -2.29 -15.64 -3.59
N ARG A 26 -2.06 -15.74 -2.28
CA ARG A 26 -3.12 -15.81 -1.27
C ARG A 26 -3.51 -14.44 -0.71
N GLN A 27 -2.82 -13.37 -1.12
CA GLN A 27 -3.23 -12.03 -0.72
C GLN A 27 -4.42 -11.61 -1.57
N PRO A 28 -5.49 -11.06 -0.96
CA PRO A 28 -6.55 -10.43 -1.72
C PRO A 28 -5.97 -9.29 -2.57
N GLU A 29 -6.61 -9.02 -3.71
CA GLU A 29 -6.23 -7.87 -4.52
C GLU A 29 -6.32 -6.59 -3.68
N PRO A 30 -5.36 -5.66 -3.82
CA PRO A 30 -5.46 -4.37 -3.15
C PRO A 30 -6.75 -3.70 -3.65
N THR A 31 -7.73 -3.60 -2.76
CA THR A 31 -8.94 -2.81 -3.02
C THR A 31 -8.54 -1.36 -2.89
N TRP A 32 -8.24 -0.73 -4.02
CA TRP A 32 -8.17 0.72 -4.10
C TRP A 32 -9.60 1.25 -3.93
N GLU A 33 -9.84 2.02 -2.87
CA GLU A 33 -11.10 2.76 -2.74
C GLU A 33 -11.11 3.87 -3.79
N PRO A 34 -12.00 3.82 -4.80
CA PRO A 34 -12.13 4.90 -5.75
C PRO A 34 -12.74 6.09 -5.01
N GLY A 35 -11.96 7.17 -4.83
CA GLY A 35 -12.44 8.38 -4.14
C GLY A 35 -11.41 9.11 -3.28
N LEU A 36 -10.24 8.51 -2.99
CA LEU A 36 -9.11 9.16 -2.31
C LEU A 36 -8.06 9.69 -3.30
N GLU A 37 -8.48 9.98 -4.53
CA GLU A 37 -7.61 10.67 -5.48
C GLU A 37 -7.39 12.09 -4.99
N PHE A 38 -6.14 12.56 -5.03
CA PHE A 38 -5.80 13.93 -4.72
C PHE A 38 -6.61 14.84 -5.64
N ASN A 39 -7.57 15.58 -5.07
CA ASN A 39 -8.34 16.55 -5.81
C ASN A 39 -7.53 17.86 -5.90
N PRO A 40 -6.97 18.21 -7.07
CA PRO A 40 -6.19 19.44 -7.22
C PRO A 40 -7.03 20.71 -7.07
N ASP A 41 -8.37 20.58 -7.15
CA ASP A 41 -9.32 21.67 -6.95
C ASP A 41 -9.74 21.81 -5.48
N PHE A 42 -9.18 20.98 -4.58
CA PHE A 42 -9.41 21.09 -3.13
C PHE A 42 -8.52 22.19 -2.54
N ASP A 43 -8.84 23.44 -2.87
CA ASP A 43 -8.26 24.65 -2.26
C ASP A 43 -9.25 25.19 -1.22
N LEU A 44 -9.22 24.63 -0.01
CA LEU A 44 -10.00 25.18 1.09
C LEU A 44 -9.40 26.53 1.49
N THR A 45 -10.23 27.55 1.53
CA THR A 45 -9.84 28.83 2.12
C THR A 45 -9.52 28.65 3.61
N ALA A 46 -8.67 29.52 4.16
CA ALA A 46 -8.31 29.45 5.57
C ALA A 46 -9.54 29.52 6.49
N GLU A 47 -10.57 30.25 6.06
CA GLU A 47 -11.86 30.38 6.71
C GLU A 47 -12.65 29.07 6.76
N GLU A 48 -12.66 28.29 5.67
CA GLU A 48 -13.34 26.99 5.60
C GLU A 48 -12.65 25.94 6.48
N ILE A 49 -11.32 25.95 6.53
CA ILE A 49 -10.54 25.10 7.44
C ILE A 49 -10.86 25.45 8.90
N LEU A 50 -10.94 26.74 9.22
CA LEU A 50 -11.26 27.19 10.56
C LEU A 50 -12.71 26.86 10.94
N ALA A 51 -13.66 26.96 10.01
CA ALA A 51 -15.06 26.58 10.24
C ALA A 51 -15.19 25.07 10.56
N ASP A 52 -14.49 24.22 9.82
CA ASP A 52 -14.45 22.77 10.06
C ASP A 52 -13.84 22.44 11.44
N ILE A 53 -12.71 23.07 11.79
CA ILE A 53 -12.07 22.91 13.11
C ILE A 53 -13.00 23.36 14.26
N ARG A 54 -13.82 24.40 14.02
CA ARG A 54 -14.82 24.89 15.00
C ARG A 54 -16.09 24.04 15.05
N GLY A 55 -16.27 23.08 14.12
CA GLY A 55 -17.48 22.26 14.02
C GLY A 55 -18.70 23.02 13.49
N GLU A 56 -18.47 24.09 12.72
CA GLU A 56 -19.53 24.84 12.06
C GLU A 56 -20.01 24.05 10.83
N ALA A 57 -21.27 23.57 10.84
CA ALA A 57 -21.81 22.75 9.76
C ALA A 57 -21.80 23.53 8.42
N PRO A 58 -21.51 22.87 7.29
CA PRO A 58 -21.48 23.54 5.99
C PRO A 58 -22.85 24.11 5.66
N THR A 59 -22.96 25.43 5.57
CA THR A 59 -24.16 26.10 5.05
C THR A 59 -24.12 26.00 3.53
N ALA A 60 -25.05 25.24 2.98
CA ALA A 60 -25.29 25.08 1.54
C ALA A 60 -25.71 26.40 0.86
#